data_AF-A0A9X4KT14-F1
#
_entry.id   AF-A0A9X4KT14-F1
#
_cell.length_a   1.000
_cell.length_b   1.000
_cell.length_c   1.000
_cell.angle_alpha   90.00
_cell.angle_beta   90.00
_cell.angle_gamma   90.00
#
_symmetry.space_group_name_H-M   'P 1'
#
loop_
_entity.id
_entity.type
_entity.pdbx_description
1 polymer ?
#
loop_
_entity_poly.entity_id
_entity_poly.type
_entity_poly.pdbx_seq_one_letter_code
_entity_poly.pdbx_strand_id
1 'polypeptide(L)' 'MTRVIENAFLSYGKEDAPVKVEVFLNLACPYCATFFQSADETLPSYIENGQVQYVVKHYDKPREMLLYGTLANAFFRL' A
#
# COMPACT_ATOMS: atom_id res chain seq x y z
N MET A 1 -25.38 -2.89 -15.47
CA MET A 1 -24.82 -3.14 -14.13
C MET A 1 -23.31 -3.05 -14.24
N THR A 2 -22.70 -2.05 -13.59
CA THR A 2 -21.25 -1.86 -13.61
C THR A 2 -20.61 -2.90 -12.71
N ARG A 3 -19.70 -3.72 -13.25
CA ARG A 3 -18.97 -4.71 -12.47
C ARG A 3 -17.94 -3.96 -11.62
N VAL A 4 -18.13 -3.91 -10.31
CA VAL A 4 -17.13 -3.39 -9.38
C VAL A 4 -15.98 -4.41 -9.39
N ILE A 5 -14.80 -3.97 -9.81
CA ILE A 5 -13.58 -4.78 -9.70
C ILE A 5 -13.01 -4.49 -8.31
N GLU A 6 -13.09 -5.47 -7.42
CA GLU A 6 -12.39 -5.43 -6.14
C GLU A 6 -10.91 -5.67 -6.40
N ASN A 7 -10.11 -4.62 -6.23
CA ASN A 7 -8.66 -4.76 -6.23
C ASN A 7 -8.24 -5.28 -4.85
N ALA A 8 -7.45 -6.35 -4.83
CA ALA A 8 -6.77 -6.78 -3.61
C ALA A 8 -5.77 -5.69 -3.21
N PHE A 9 -5.65 -5.44 -1.91
CA PHE A 9 -4.69 -4.50 -1.34
C PHE A 9 -4.12 -5.08 -0.05
N LEU A 10 -2.86 -4.76 0.24
CA LEU A 10 -2.29 -5.06 1.55
C LEU A 10 -2.86 -4.08 2.58
N SER A 11 -3.53 -4.60 3.60
CA SER A 11 -4.09 -3.80 4.70
C SER A 11 -3.55 -4.30 6.04
N TYR A 12 -3.20 -3.38 6.92
CA TYR A 12 -2.65 -3.66 8.25
C TYR A 12 -3.35 -2.79 9.31
N GLY A 13 -3.61 -3.36 10.48
CA GLY A 13 -4.45 -2.74 11.51
C GLY A 13 -5.93 -3.14 11.43
N LYS A 14 -6.75 -2.54 12.29
CA LYS A 14 -8.19 -2.86 12.37
C LYS A 14 -8.96 -2.30 11.18
N GLU A 15 -9.86 -3.08 10.60
CA GLU A 15 -10.67 -2.64 9.45
C GLU A 15 -11.61 -1.47 9.75
N ASP A 16 -12.04 -1.36 11.00
CA ASP A 16 -12.91 -0.33 11.56
C ASP A 16 -12.16 0.81 12.25
N ALA A 17 -10.83 0.88 12.09
CA ALA A 17 -10.05 1.98 12.64
C ALA A 17 -10.57 3.34 12.15
N PRO A 18 -10.66 4.36 13.02
CA PRO A 18 -11.28 5.64 12.67
C PRO A 18 -10.50 6.43 11.61
N VAL A 19 -9.21 6.13 11.42
CA VAL A 19 -8.34 6.77 10.43
C VAL A 19 -7.81 5.72 9.46
N LYS A 20 -7.89 6.01 8.16
CA LYS A 20 -7.28 5.20 7.10
C LYS A 20 -6.16 5.95 6.42
N VAL A 21 -4.95 5.40 6.48
CA VAL A 21 -3.77 5.91 5.76
C VAL A 21 -3.62 5.08 4.50
N GLU A 22 -4.10 5.60 3.37
CA GLU A 22 -4.01 4.94 2.07
C GLU A 22 -2.81 5.46 1.29
N VAL A 23 -1.96 4.55 0.80
CA VAL A 23 -0.74 4.90 0.09
C VAL A 23 -0.70 4.24 -1.27
N PHE A 24 -0.54 5.07 -2.30
CA PHE A 24 -0.35 4.64 -3.67
C PHE A 24 1.15 4.61 -3.99
N LEU A 25 1.73 3.42 -4.12
CA LEU A 25 3.16 3.26 -4.35
C LEU A 25 3.45 2.15 -5.36
N ASN A 26 4.70 2.09 -5.81
CA ASN A 26 5.19 0.98 -6.64
C ASN A 26 6.33 0.29 -5.88
N LEU A 27 6.38 -1.04 -5.89
CA LEU A 27 7.36 -1.81 -5.11
C LEU A 27 8.82 -1.56 -5.56
N ALA A 28 9.04 -1.09 -6.78
CA ALA A 28 10.35 -0.75 -7.32
C ALA A 28 10.69 0.76 -7.24
N CYS A 29 9.84 1.57 -6.60
CA CYS A 29 10.04 3.02 -6.48
C CYS A 29 10.96 3.37 -5.30
N PRO A 30 12.11 4.03 -5.53
CA PRO A 30 13.07 4.32 -4.46
C PRO A 30 12.53 5.31 -3.41
N TYR A 31 11.80 6.35 -3.84
CA TYR A 31 11.18 7.30 -2.92
C TYR A 31 10.07 6.65 -2.09
N CYS A 32 9.40 5.65 -2.65
CA CYS A 32 8.37 4.90 -1.97
C CYS A 32 8.97 4.01 -0.87
N ALA A 33 10.18 3.49 -1.08
CA ALA A 33 10.93 2.80 -0.03
C ALA A 33 11.30 3.74 1.13
N THR A 34 11.74 4.98 0.84
CA THR A 34 11.99 5.98 1.88
C THR A 34 10.72 6.31 2.68
N PHE A 35 9.59 6.51 1.99
CA PHE A 35 8.31 6.72 2.65
C PHE A 35 7.94 5.51 3.53
N PHE A 36 8.11 4.29 3.02
CA PHE A 36 7.80 3.08 3.77
C PHE A 36 8.62 2.99 5.07
N GLN A 37 9.91 3.34 5.03
CA GLN A 37 10.76 3.37 6.21
C GLN A 37 10.27 4.39 7.26
N SER A 38 9.89 5.60 6.83
CA SER A 38 9.32 6.60 7.75
C SER A 38 7.95 6.16 8.31
N ALA A 39 7.14 5.50 7.50
CA ALA A 39 5.85 4.95 7.93
C ALA A 39 6.02 3.83 8.96
N ASP A 40 7.01 2.95 8.76
CA ASP A 40 7.36 1.85 9.67
C ASP A 40 7.89 2.34 11.02
N GLU A 41 8.50 3.53 11.07
CA GLU A 41 8.91 4.16 12.32
C GLU A 41 7.74 4.87 13.04
N THR A 42 6.79 5.42 12.28
CA THR A 42 5.78 6.35 12.83
C THR A 42 4.45 5.68 13.15
N LEU A 43 3.97 4.81 12.26
CA LEU A 43 2.62 4.24 12.33
C LEU A 43 2.41 3.09 13.32
N PRO A 44 3.41 2.27 13.73
CA PRO A 44 3.15 1.06 14.53
C PRO A 44 2.30 1.32 15.78
N SER A 45 2.64 2.34 16.57
CA SER A 45 1.91 2.65 17.80
C SER A 45 0.43 3.00 17.56
N TYR A 46 0.13 3.74 16.49
CA TYR A 46 -1.24 4.09 16.12
C TYR A 46 -2.02 2.89 15.57
N ILE A 47 -1.33 1.99 14.87
CA ILE A 47 -1.93 0.76 14.35
C ILE A 47 -2.24 -0.21 15.49
N GLU A 48 -1.30 -0.44 16.40
CA GLU A 48 -1.43 -1.30 17.57
C GLU A 48 -2.56 -0.83 18.49
N ASN A 49 -2.69 0.49 18.68
CA ASN A 49 -3.80 1.09 19.44
C ASN A 49 -5.15 1.07 18.69
N GLY A 50 -5.19 0.55 17.46
CA GLY A 50 -6.40 0.48 16.64
C GLY A 50 -6.91 1.83 16.15
N GLN A 51 -6.08 2.87 16.18
CA GLN A 51 -6.43 4.22 15.73
C GLN A 51 -6.29 4.35 14.21
N VAL A 52 -5.36 3.61 13.60
CA VAL A 52 -5.04 3.67 12.18
C VAL A 52 -5.17 2.30 11.52
N GLN A 53 -5.82 2.28 10.36
CA GLN A 53 -5.66 1.23 9.35
C GLN A 53 -4.69 1.74 8.28
N TYR A 54 -3.64 0.99 7.98
CA TYR A 54 -2.69 1.29 6.93
C TYR A 54 -2.98 0.44 5.70
N VAL A 55 -3.21 1.07 4.54
CA VAL A 55 -3.63 0.40 3.30
C VAL A 55 -2.65 0.75 2.18
N VAL A 56 -1.94 -0.26 1.67
CA VAL A 56 -0.98 -0.13 0.59
C VAL A 56 -1.61 -0.55 -0.73
N LYS A 57 -1.68 0.39 -1.68
CA LYS A 57 -2.27 0.22 -3.00
C LYS A 57 -1.16 0.31 -4.04
N HIS A 58 -0.91 -0.78 -4.76
CA HIS A 58 0.08 -0.74 -5.84
C HIS A 58 -0.40 0.17 -6.97
N TYR A 59 0.49 1.01 -7.48
CA TYR A 59 0.22 1.94 -8.56
C TYR A 59 1.25 1.81 -9.68
N ASP A 60 0.78 1.32 -10.81
CA ASP A 60 1.58 1.17 -12.02
C ASP A 60 1.70 2.51 -12.73
N LYS A 61 2.94 2.91 -13.00
CA LYS A 61 3.29 4.09 -13.80
C LYS A 61 4.08 3.62 -15.03
N PRO A 62 3.87 4.24 -16.20
CA PRO A 62 4.61 3.90 -17.42
C PRO A 62 6.06 4.43 -17.35
N ARG A 63 6.87 3.83 -16.48
CA ARG A 63 8.31 4.10 -16.33
C ARG A 63 9.04 2.76 -16.26
N GLU A 64 10.07 2.61 -17.08
CA GLU A 64 10.84 1.37 -17.20
C GLU A 64 11.39 0.87 -15.85
N MET A 65 11.95 1.77 -15.05
CA MET A 65 12.50 1.42 -13.72
C MET A 65 11.46 0.84 -12.75
N LEU A 66 10.16 1.09 -12.97
CA LEU A 66 9.07 0.64 -12.09
C LEU A 66 8.45 -0.69 -12.55
N LEU A 67 8.87 -1.20 -13.72
CA LEU A 67 8.33 -2.42 -14.31
C LEU A 67 8.51 -3.63 -13.40
N TYR A 68 9.65 -3.73 -12.71
CA TYR A 68 9.88 -4.81 -11.75
C TYR A 68 8.86 -4.82 -10.61
N GLY A 69 8.45 -3.65 -10.13
CA GLY A 69 7.44 -3.54 -9.09
C GLY A 69 6.07 -3.98 -9.60
N THR A 70 5.71 -3.56 -10.82
CA THR A 70 4.48 -4.00 -11.49
C THR A 70 4.44 -5.52 -11.70
N LEU A 71 5.56 -6.11 -12.14
CA LEU A 71 5.67 -7.57 -12.30
C LEU A 71 5.54 -8.31 -10.97
N ALA A 72 6.20 -7.80 -9.91
CA ALA A 72 6.06 -8.35 -8.57
C ALA A 72 4.60 -8.27 -8.09
N ASN A 73 3.94 -7.12 -8.27
CA ASN A 73 2.54 -6.96 -7.88
C ASN A 73 1.62 -7.94 -8.61
N ALA A 74 1.79 -8.07 -9.93
CA ALA A 74 1.01 -9.00 -10.74
C ALA A 74 1.26 -10.46 -10.34
N PHE A 75 2.49 -10.80 -9.96
CA PHE A 75 2.85 -12.14 -9.48
C PHE A 75 2.21 -12.46 -8.12
N PHE A 76 2.32 -11.55 -7.16
CA PHE A 76 1.76 -11.74 -5.81
C PHE A 76 0.25 -11.48 -5.72
N ARG A 77 -0.35 -10.85 -6.75
CA ARG A 77 -1.75 -10.42 -6.79
C ARG A 77 -2.12 -9.52 -5.60
N LEU A 78 -1.21 -8.59 -5.29
CA LEU A 78 -1.35 -7.57 -4.24
C LEU A 78 -2.02 -6.29 -4.75
#